data_AF-A0A1V4UTB8-F1
#
_entry.id   AF-A0A1V4UTB8-F1
#
_cell.length_a   1.000
_cell.length_b   1.000
_cell.length_c   1.000
_cell.angle_alpha   90.00
_cell.angle_beta   90.00
_cell.angle_gamma   90.00
#
_symmetry.space_group_name_H-M   'P 1'
#
loop_
_entity.id
_entity.type
_entity.pdbx_description
1 polymer ?
#
loop_
_entity_poly.entity_id
_entity_poly.type
_entity_poly.pdbx_seq_one_letter_code
_entity_poly.pdbx_strand_id
1 'polypeptide(L)'
;MRSSYALIGLFLLLAASAEAGSFKANTDVETYVDANYIDQSFSDNDTLWAASEDGKSFQEVYLSFVNLFGSQGIFKPEQIQSATLALDAVQVKEPGEIRAYLVHGATFDTATWNDKPEYNPDVSASVEISKEGSYTIDVTPLIKKAVEICTEGCPYSIALVAEDGASVGFASSRASSGSRPVLEYVS
;
A
#
# COMPACT_ATOMS: atom_id res chain seq x y z
N MET A 1 3.48 72.12 -5.06
CA MET A 1 2.06 71.71 -5.08
C MET A 1 1.76 71.23 -6.49
N ARG A 2 1.24 70.04 -6.80
CA ARG A 2 0.63 68.91 -6.07
C ARG A 2 0.61 67.74 -7.10
N SER A 3 0.94 66.53 -6.65
CA SER A 3 0.21 65.26 -6.86
C SER A 3 -0.44 64.93 -8.22
N SER A 4 -0.41 63.72 -8.80
CA SER A 4 -0.20 62.38 -8.21
C SER A 4 -0.25 61.30 -9.31
N TYR A 5 0.68 60.35 -9.19
CA TYR A 5 0.56 58.89 -9.35
C TYR A 5 -0.12 58.26 -10.57
N ALA A 6 0.74 57.62 -11.39
CA ALA A 6 0.44 56.46 -12.21
C ALA A 6 -0.06 55.29 -11.34
N LEU A 7 -1.20 54.71 -11.69
CA LEU A 7 -1.71 53.47 -11.11
C LEU A 7 -1.49 52.34 -12.10
N ILE A 8 -0.36 51.65 -11.92
CA ILE A 8 -0.09 50.34 -12.50
C ILE A 8 -0.88 49.33 -11.67
N GLY A 9 -2.00 48.85 -12.21
CA GLY A 9 -2.77 47.75 -11.63
C GLY A 9 -2.11 46.42 -11.96
N LEU A 10 -1.12 46.00 -11.16
CA LEU A 10 -0.55 44.65 -11.24
C LEU A 10 -1.31 43.76 -10.25
N PHE A 11 -2.38 43.11 -10.73
CA PHE A 11 -2.99 41.98 -10.01
C PHE A 11 -2.04 40.78 -10.13
N LEU A 12 -1.17 40.60 -9.14
CA LEU A 12 -0.40 39.38 -8.96
C LEU A 12 -1.36 38.28 -8.53
N LEU A 13 -1.77 37.43 -9.47
CA LEU A 13 -2.32 36.11 -9.18
C LEU A 13 -1.23 35.31 -8.48
N LEU A 14 -1.28 35.24 -7.14
CA LEU A 14 -0.58 34.24 -6.35
C LEU A 14 -1.20 32.88 -6.68
N ALA A 15 -0.81 32.31 -7.82
CA ALA A 15 -0.93 30.89 -8.05
C ALA A 15 0.06 30.23 -7.09
N ALA A 16 -0.41 29.82 -5.92
CA ALA A 16 0.29 28.83 -5.13
C ALA A 16 0.30 27.55 -5.99
N SER A 17 1.38 27.33 -6.74
CA SER A 17 1.69 26.00 -7.23
C SER A 17 1.95 25.15 -5.99
N ALA A 18 0.96 24.38 -5.56
CA ALA A 18 1.22 23.23 -4.72
C ALA A 18 2.17 22.35 -5.54
N GLU A 19 3.46 22.41 -5.23
CA GLU A 19 4.41 21.48 -5.83
C GLU A 19 4.00 20.09 -5.34
N ALA A 20 3.61 19.24 -6.28
CA ALA A 20 3.24 17.88 -5.98
C ALA A 20 4.46 17.16 -5.39
N GLY A 21 4.36 16.74 -4.13
CA GLY A 21 5.42 15.99 -3.44
C GLY A 21 5.32 14.51 -3.80
N SER A 22 6.43 13.90 -4.19
CA SER A 22 6.52 12.44 -4.32
C SER A 22 7.08 11.86 -3.03
N PHE A 23 6.35 10.92 -2.44
CA PHE A 23 6.69 10.31 -1.16
C PHE A 23 6.84 8.79 -1.32
N LYS A 24 7.84 8.25 -0.63
CA LYS A 24 8.02 6.81 -0.46
C LYS A 24 7.64 6.43 0.96
N ALA A 25 6.64 5.57 1.12
CA ALA A 25 6.33 4.99 2.42
C ALA A 25 7.35 3.89 2.75
N ASN A 26 7.81 3.89 4.00
CA ASN A 26 8.62 2.81 4.51
C ASN A 26 7.69 1.73 5.04
N THR A 27 7.89 0.50 4.57
CA THR A 27 7.29 -0.68 5.18
C THR A 27 7.91 -0.86 6.57
N ASP A 28 7.07 -1.09 7.57
CA ASP A 28 7.45 -1.35 8.96
C ASP A 28 7.51 -2.86 9.23
N VAL A 29 6.41 -3.55 8.92
CA VAL A 29 6.28 -5.00 9.06
C VAL A 29 5.81 -5.61 7.74
N GLU A 30 6.44 -6.71 7.37
CA GLU A 30 6.05 -7.57 6.26
C GLU A 30 5.85 -8.97 6.82
N THR A 31 4.68 -9.56 6.62
CA THR A 31 4.38 -10.92 7.06
C THR A 31 3.36 -11.56 6.14
N TYR A 32 3.14 -12.85 6.30
CA TYR A 32 1.95 -13.51 5.79
C TYR A 32 1.40 -14.45 6.85
N VAL A 33 0.14 -14.80 6.72
CA VAL A 33 -0.57 -15.76 7.58
C VAL A 33 -1.00 -16.95 6.74
N ASP A 34 -1.07 -18.13 7.35
CA ASP A 34 -1.38 -19.38 6.65
C ASP A 34 -2.43 -20.19 7.42
N ALA A 35 -3.54 -20.51 6.78
CA ALA A 35 -4.64 -21.28 7.36
C ALA A 35 -4.24 -22.71 7.73
N ASN A 36 -3.18 -23.26 7.15
CA ASN A 36 -2.65 -24.58 7.50
C ASN A 36 -1.74 -24.54 8.74
N TYR A 37 -1.29 -23.35 9.13
CA TYR A 37 -0.39 -23.11 10.27
C TYR A 37 -0.93 -21.97 11.13
N ILE A 38 -2.14 -22.16 11.68
CA ILE A 38 -2.99 -21.08 12.19
C ILE A 38 -2.41 -20.22 13.32
N ASP A 39 -1.44 -20.74 14.07
CA ASP A 39 -0.79 -20.06 15.21
C ASP A 39 0.65 -19.62 14.91
N GLN A 40 1.08 -19.71 13.65
CA GLN A 40 2.42 -19.29 13.21
C GLN A 40 2.37 -17.95 12.50
N SER A 41 3.40 -17.14 12.75
CA SER A 41 3.72 -15.97 11.95
C SER A 41 4.91 -16.27 11.04
N PHE A 42 4.96 -15.61 9.89
CA PHE A 42 5.99 -15.79 8.88
C PHE A 42 6.71 -14.47 8.53
N SER A 43 6.73 -13.52 9.46
CA SER A 43 7.42 -12.22 9.31
C SER A 43 8.93 -12.34 9.12
N ASP A 44 9.50 -13.49 9.49
CA ASP A 44 10.93 -13.78 9.33
C ASP A 44 11.31 -14.38 7.97
N ASN A 45 10.34 -14.67 7.10
CA ASN A 45 10.59 -15.35 5.83
C ASN A 45 11.04 -14.41 4.69
N ASP A 46 11.85 -14.95 3.79
CA ASP A 46 12.30 -14.27 2.56
C ASP A 46 11.20 -14.19 1.48
N THR A 47 10.17 -15.02 1.58
CA THR A 47 9.05 -15.06 0.63
C THR A 47 7.73 -14.96 1.36
N LEU A 48 6.90 -14.01 0.93
CA LEU A 48 5.56 -13.74 1.45
C LEU A 48 4.54 -14.37 0.51
N TRP A 49 3.73 -15.30 1.00
CA TRP A 49 2.79 -16.05 0.16
C TRP A 49 1.38 -15.47 0.20
N ALA A 50 0.81 -15.26 -0.98
CA ALA A 50 -0.62 -15.08 -1.20
C ALA A 50 -1.13 -16.27 -2.02
N ALA A 51 -2.09 -17.02 -1.48
CA ALA A 51 -2.62 -18.22 -2.14
C ALA A 51 -4.09 -18.46 -1.82
N SER A 52 -4.82 -18.96 -2.81
CA SER A 52 -6.23 -19.33 -2.68
C SER A 52 -6.52 -20.71 -3.27
N GLU A 53 -7.58 -21.33 -2.78
CA GLU A 53 -8.15 -22.57 -3.30
C GLU A 53 -9.67 -22.49 -3.17
N ASP A 54 -10.41 -22.99 -4.16
CA ASP A 54 -11.88 -22.97 -4.18
C ASP A 54 -12.52 -21.59 -3.89
N GLY A 55 -11.89 -20.52 -4.40
CA GLY A 55 -12.35 -19.14 -4.23
C GLY A 55 -12.18 -18.59 -2.81
N LYS A 56 -11.34 -19.23 -1.98
CA LYS A 56 -11.01 -18.76 -0.64
C LYS A 56 -9.49 -18.67 -0.48
N SER A 57 -9.04 -17.53 0.01
CA SER A 57 -7.65 -17.40 0.42
C SER A 57 -7.34 -18.32 1.60
N PHE A 58 -6.19 -18.97 1.55
CA PHE A 58 -5.61 -19.72 2.67
C PHE A 58 -4.22 -19.21 3.05
N GLN A 59 -3.63 -18.31 2.24
CA GLN A 59 -2.45 -17.53 2.58
C GLN A 59 -2.65 -16.07 2.20
N GLU A 60 -2.40 -15.15 3.13
CA GLU A 60 -2.60 -13.71 2.93
C GLU A 60 -1.34 -12.95 3.37
N VAL A 61 -0.83 -12.06 2.52
CA VAL A 61 0.31 -11.20 2.84
C VAL A 61 -0.18 -9.91 3.47
N TYR A 62 0.52 -9.41 4.47
CA TYR A 62 0.26 -8.13 5.11
C TYR A 62 1.50 -7.25 5.07
N LEU A 63 1.33 -6.03 4.55
CA LEU A 63 2.36 -5.01 4.45
C LEU A 63 1.94 -3.81 5.31
N SER A 64 2.55 -3.66 6.48
CA SER A 64 2.31 -2.53 7.39
C SER A 64 3.23 -1.37 7.03
N PHE A 65 2.69 -0.16 6.97
CA PHE A 65 3.44 1.05 6.60
C PHE A 65 3.48 2.06 7.73
N VAL A 66 4.63 2.73 7.87
CA VAL A 66 4.75 3.90 8.74
C VAL A 66 3.90 5.03 8.17
N ASN A 67 2.87 5.45 8.90
CA ASN A 67 2.04 6.58 8.50
C ASN A 67 2.79 7.91 8.73
N LEU A 68 3.05 8.62 7.64
CA LEU A 68 3.72 9.93 7.65
C LEU A 68 2.83 11.05 7.08
N PHE A 69 1.54 10.79 6.80
CA PHE A 69 0.65 11.74 6.11
C PHE A 69 0.63 13.11 6.78
N GLY A 70 0.43 13.17 8.09
CA GLY A 70 0.38 14.44 8.82
C GLY A 70 1.69 15.23 8.76
N SER A 71 2.84 14.55 8.82
CA SER A 71 4.16 15.19 8.69
C SER A 71 4.45 15.69 7.27
N GLN A 72 3.73 15.15 6.28
CA GLN A 72 3.84 15.50 4.86
C GLN A 72 2.75 16.48 4.41
N GLY A 73 1.91 16.97 5.34
CA GLY A 73 0.84 17.91 5.04
C GLY A 73 -0.38 17.30 4.34
N ILE A 74 -0.54 15.98 4.41
CA ILE A 74 -1.63 15.22 3.78
C ILE A 74 -2.70 14.95 4.84
N PHE A 75 -3.87 15.60 4.68
CA PHE A 75 -4.99 15.52 5.62
C PHE A 75 -6.33 15.21 4.94
N LYS A 76 -6.34 15.15 3.61
CA LYS A 76 -7.56 14.89 2.84
C LYS A 76 -7.28 13.96 1.66
N PRO A 77 -8.18 13.03 1.34
CA PRO A 77 -8.01 12.09 0.23
C PRO A 77 -7.74 12.77 -1.11
N GLU A 78 -8.33 13.95 -1.35
CA GLU A 78 -8.18 14.70 -2.61
C GLU A 78 -6.75 15.21 -2.83
N GLN A 79 -5.94 15.25 -1.76
CA GLN A 79 -4.53 15.60 -1.87
C GLN A 79 -3.72 14.46 -2.48
N ILE A 80 -4.18 13.21 -2.48
CA ILE A 80 -3.47 12.11 -3.14
C ILE A 80 -3.84 12.09 -4.63
N GLN A 81 -2.86 12.31 -5.49
CA GLN A 81 -3.01 12.29 -6.94
C GLN A 81 -2.91 10.86 -7.48
N SER A 82 -1.91 10.11 -7.03
CA SER A 82 -1.67 8.72 -7.40
C SER A 82 -0.91 7.98 -6.30
N ALA A 83 -1.11 6.67 -6.18
CA ALA A 83 -0.30 5.80 -5.36
C ALA A 83 -0.06 4.45 -6.04
N THR A 84 1.17 3.95 -5.95
CA THR A 84 1.60 2.70 -6.56
C THR A 84 2.31 1.82 -5.55
N LEU A 85 1.92 0.54 -5.51
CA LEU A 85 2.61 -0.50 -4.76
C LEU A 85 3.39 -1.37 -5.74
N ALA A 86 4.72 -1.32 -5.67
CA ALA A 86 5.60 -2.19 -6.43
C ALA A 86 5.92 -3.46 -5.62
N LEU A 87 5.83 -4.61 -6.29
CA LEU A 87 6.06 -5.95 -5.74
C LEU A 87 6.88 -6.78 -6.72
N ASP A 88 7.80 -7.59 -6.22
CA ASP A 88 8.50 -8.60 -7.03
C ASP A 88 7.95 -9.99 -6.71
N ALA A 89 7.28 -10.59 -7.69
CA ALA A 89 6.89 -12.00 -7.64
C ALA A 89 8.14 -12.85 -7.92
N VAL A 90 8.62 -13.54 -6.89
CA VAL A 90 9.84 -14.38 -6.97
C VAL A 90 9.52 -15.84 -7.20
N GLN A 91 8.28 -16.26 -6.93
CA GLN A 91 7.78 -17.59 -7.24
C GLN A 91 6.31 -17.49 -7.65
N VAL A 92 5.94 -18.14 -8.75
CA VAL A 92 4.54 -18.27 -9.18
C VAL A 92 4.23 -19.75 -9.38
N LYS A 93 3.43 -20.32 -8.47
CA LYS A 93 2.98 -21.71 -8.56
C LYS A 93 1.77 -21.81 -9.47
N GLU A 94 0.78 -20.97 -9.20
CA GLU A 94 -0.43 -20.83 -10.01
C GLU A 94 -0.62 -19.34 -10.34
N PRO A 95 -0.56 -18.95 -11.62
CA PRO A 95 -0.88 -17.59 -12.05
C PRO A 95 -2.28 -17.14 -11.66
N GLY A 96 -2.48 -15.84 -11.53
CA GLY A 96 -3.82 -15.26 -11.38
C GLY A 96 -3.83 -13.87 -10.77
N GLU A 97 -5.02 -13.45 -10.36
CA GLU A 97 -5.25 -12.13 -9.78
C GLU A 97 -4.81 -12.10 -8.30
N ILE A 98 -4.02 -11.08 -7.96
CA ILE A 98 -3.75 -10.69 -6.57
C ILE A 98 -4.47 -9.37 -6.31
N ARG A 99 -5.29 -9.38 -5.26
CA ARG A 99 -6.10 -8.24 -4.84
C ARG A 99 -5.56 -7.64 -3.55
N ALA A 100 -5.34 -6.34 -3.58
CA ALA A 100 -4.91 -5.53 -2.46
C ALA A 100 -6.12 -4.90 -1.75
N TYR A 101 -6.18 -5.03 -0.43
CA TYR A 101 -7.21 -4.44 0.43
C TYR A 101 -6.58 -3.58 1.54
N LEU A 102 -7.34 -2.58 2.01
CA LEU A 102 -6.88 -1.72 3.10
C LEU A 102 -7.21 -2.36 4.44
N VAL A 103 -6.21 -2.43 5.31
CA VAL A 103 -6.38 -2.77 6.73
C VAL A 103 -6.26 -1.48 7.55
N HIS A 104 -7.24 -1.24 8.41
CA HIS A 104 -7.18 -0.15 9.38
C HIS A 104 -6.31 -0.58 10.56
N GLY A 105 -5.13 0.04 10.72
CA GLY A 105 -4.15 -0.34 11.74
C GLY A 105 -2.91 -1.04 11.18
N ALA A 106 -1.91 -1.18 12.04
CA ALA A 106 -0.72 -1.97 11.77
C ALA A 106 -1.02 -3.47 11.89
N THR A 107 -0.44 -4.25 11.01
CA THR A 107 -0.29 -5.69 11.21
C THR A 107 1.05 -5.93 11.89
N PHE A 108 1.04 -6.71 12.97
CA PHE A 108 2.24 -6.99 13.75
C PHE A 108 3.02 -8.18 13.16
N ASP A 109 4.30 -8.24 13.49
CA ASP A 109 5.21 -9.33 13.10
C ASP A 109 4.85 -10.67 13.75
N THR A 110 3.97 -10.67 14.75
CA THR A 110 3.40 -11.86 15.39
C THR A 110 2.05 -12.29 14.83
N ALA A 111 1.52 -11.60 13.81
CA ALA A 111 0.20 -11.92 13.26
C ALA A 111 0.13 -13.38 12.77
N THR A 112 -0.95 -14.04 13.12
CA THR A 112 -1.26 -15.44 12.80
C THR A 112 -2.59 -15.50 12.06
N TRP A 113 -2.97 -16.67 11.54
CA TRP A 113 -4.28 -16.82 10.88
C TRP A 113 -5.45 -16.50 11.82
N ASN A 114 -5.32 -16.85 13.10
CA ASN A 114 -6.38 -16.72 14.09
C ASN A 114 -6.63 -15.28 14.54
N ASP A 115 -5.60 -14.42 14.50
CA ASP A 115 -5.65 -13.05 14.99
C ASP A 115 -5.29 -12.00 13.93
N LYS A 116 -5.25 -12.39 12.65
CA LYS A 116 -5.03 -11.47 11.53
C LYS A 116 -6.10 -10.36 11.53
N PRO A 117 -5.70 -9.11 11.23
CA PRO A 117 -6.66 -8.02 11.18
C PRO A 117 -7.60 -8.17 9.97
N GLU A 118 -8.83 -7.69 10.12
CA GLU A 118 -9.78 -7.63 9.01
C GLU A 118 -9.42 -6.50 8.05
N TYR A 119 -9.57 -6.75 6.75
CA TYR A 119 -9.44 -5.75 5.70
C TYR A 119 -10.80 -5.29 5.19
N ASN A 120 -10.87 -4.06 4.67
CA ASN A 120 -12.08 -3.50 4.08
C ASN A 120 -12.31 -4.04 2.66
N PRO A 121 -13.36 -4.82 2.39
CA PRO A 121 -13.62 -5.38 1.07
C PRO A 121 -14.15 -4.35 0.06
N ASP A 122 -14.68 -3.20 0.51
CA ASP A 122 -15.33 -2.21 -0.35
C ASP A 122 -14.34 -1.38 -1.17
N VAL A 123 -13.07 -1.34 -0.75
CA VAL A 123 -12.01 -0.61 -1.44
C VAL A 123 -10.87 -1.58 -1.71
N SER A 124 -10.65 -1.88 -2.99
CA SER A 124 -9.59 -2.76 -3.43
C SER A 124 -8.91 -2.25 -4.71
N ALA A 125 -7.72 -2.78 -4.96
CA ALA A 125 -7.01 -2.69 -6.22
C ALA A 125 -6.48 -4.07 -6.57
N SER A 126 -6.18 -4.36 -7.84
CA SER A 126 -5.68 -5.68 -8.22
C SER A 126 -4.66 -5.62 -9.33
N VAL A 127 -3.94 -6.74 -9.48
CA VAL A 127 -2.98 -6.97 -10.56
C VAL A 127 -3.01 -8.45 -10.95
N GLU A 128 -2.88 -8.70 -12.25
CA GLU A 128 -2.74 -10.03 -12.80
C GLU A 128 -1.27 -10.45 -12.80
N ILE A 129 -0.95 -11.59 -12.19
CA ILE A 129 0.41 -12.12 -12.10
C ILE A 129 0.50 -13.41 -12.90
N SER A 130 1.28 -13.37 -13.99
CA SER A 130 1.40 -14.48 -14.93
C SER A 130 2.67 -15.31 -14.75
N LYS A 131 3.71 -14.74 -14.16
CA LYS A 131 5.04 -15.32 -13.98
C LYS A 131 5.88 -14.50 -13.00
N GLU A 132 7.06 -14.99 -12.66
CA GLU A 132 8.05 -14.23 -11.89
C GLU A 132 8.43 -12.90 -12.57
N GLY A 133 8.61 -11.86 -11.77
CA GLY A 133 8.95 -10.52 -12.24
C GLY A 133 8.40 -9.40 -11.36
N SER A 134 8.65 -8.15 -11.79
CA SER A 134 8.17 -6.96 -11.10
C SER A 134 6.77 -6.56 -11.57
N TYR A 135 5.91 -6.25 -10.61
CA TYR A 135 4.54 -5.83 -10.81
C TYR A 135 4.26 -4.53 -10.05
N THR A 136 3.29 -3.76 -10.55
CA THR A 136 2.86 -2.52 -9.91
C THR A 136 1.35 -2.51 -9.84
N ILE A 137 0.82 -2.26 -8.64
CA ILE A 137 -0.60 -2.12 -8.37
C ILE A 137 -0.90 -0.63 -8.18
N ASP A 138 -1.91 -0.11 -8.89
CA ASP A 138 -2.45 1.22 -8.62
C ASP A 138 -3.32 1.15 -7.35
N VAL A 139 -2.72 1.51 -6.22
CA VAL A 139 -3.34 1.49 -4.90
C VAL A 139 -3.86 2.87 -4.49
N THR A 140 -4.00 3.81 -5.45
CA THR A 140 -4.59 5.14 -5.21
C THR A 140 -5.88 5.10 -4.38
N PRO A 141 -6.90 4.26 -4.68
CA PRO A 141 -8.12 4.23 -3.88
C PRO A 141 -7.87 3.80 -2.43
N LEU A 142 -6.94 2.88 -2.20
CA LEU A 142 -6.57 2.40 -0.86
C LEU A 142 -5.89 3.50 -0.05
N ILE A 143 -4.95 4.24 -0.64
CA ILE A 143 -4.24 5.33 0.06
C ILE A 143 -5.16 6.52 0.30
N LYS A 144 -6.05 6.85 -0.63
CA LYS A 144 -7.11 7.83 -0.39
C LYS A 144 -7.96 7.45 0.82
N LYS A 145 -8.37 6.19 0.91
CA LYS A 145 -9.13 5.69 2.05
C LYS A 145 -8.30 5.68 3.34
N ALA A 146 -7.02 5.35 3.28
CA ALA A 146 -6.11 5.41 4.41
C ALA A 146 -5.96 6.84 4.95
N VAL A 147 -5.85 7.85 4.08
CA VAL A 147 -5.87 9.26 4.50
C VAL A 147 -7.19 9.58 5.20
N GLU A 148 -8.34 9.19 4.64
CA GLU A 148 -9.66 9.44 5.24
C GLU A 148 -9.79 8.90 6.67
N ILE A 149 -9.30 7.67 6.91
CA ILE A 149 -9.54 6.95 8.18
C ILE A 149 -8.36 6.98 9.15
N CYS A 150 -7.17 7.38 8.69
CA CYS A 150 -5.93 7.43 9.49
C CYS A 150 -5.24 8.80 9.53
N THR A 151 -5.97 9.89 9.26
CA THR A 151 -5.44 11.27 9.37
C THR A 151 -4.84 11.63 10.73
N GLU A 152 -5.28 10.99 11.81
CA GLU A 152 -4.75 11.25 13.18
C GLU A 152 -3.49 10.44 13.52
N GLY A 153 -2.86 9.83 12.51
CA GLY A 153 -1.56 9.14 12.67
C GLY A 153 -1.67 7.67 13.06
N CYS A 154 -2.82 7.01 12.87
CA CYS A 154 -2.84 5.55 12.98
C CYS A 154 -2.02 4.91 11.85
N PRO A 155 -1.26 3.84 12.15
CA PRO A 155 -0.66 3.04 11.10
C PRO A 155 -1.74 2.39 10.23
N TYR A 156 -1.37 1.96 9.04
CA TYR A 156 -2.24 1.22 8.13
C TYR A 156 -1.45 0.09 7.48
N SER A 157 -2.17 -0.94 7.03
CA SER A 157 -1.57 -2.03 6.28
C SER A 157 -2.30 -2.27 4.97
N ILE A 158 -1.64 -2.94 4.03
CA ILE A 158 -2.26 -3.48 2.82
C ILE A 158 -2.20 -5.00 2.92
N ALA A 159 -3.36 -5.65 2.81
CA ALA A 159 -3.45 -7.10 2.68
C ALA A 159 -3.43 -7.48 1.20
N LEU A 160 -2.58 -8.43 0.79
CA LEU A 160 -2.59 -9.01 -0.55
C LEU A 160 -3.21 -10.41 -0.46
N VAL A 161 -4.27 -10.60 -1.22
CA VAL A 161 -5.12 -11.79 -1.20
C VAL A 161 -5.15 -12.35 -2.61
N ALA A 162 -4.87 -13.64 -2.73
CA ALA A 162 -4.99 -14.33 -4.00
C ALA A 162 -6.46 -14.67 -4.30
N GLU A 163 -6.85 -14.58 -5.57
CA GLU A 163 -8.19 -14.93 -6.04
C GLU A 163 -8.12 -16.13 -7.00
N ASP A 164 -9.25 -16.83 -7.14
CA ASP A 164 -9.49 -17.85 -8.18
C ASP A 164 -8.40 -18.93 -8.35
N GLY A 165 -7.76 -19.35 -7.26
CA GLY A 165 -6.75 -20.41 -7.27
C GLY A 165 -5.31 -19.92 -7.45
N ALA A 166 -5.08 -18.61 -7.52
CA ALA A 166 -3.73 -18.06 -7.65
C ALA A 166 -2.86 -18.43 -6.44
N SER A 167 -1.56 -18.63 -6.67
CA SER A 167 -0.55 -18.91 -5.64
C SER A 167 0.78 -18.27 -6.02
N VAL A 168 1.07 -17.14 -5.36
CA VAL A 168 2.20 -16.26 -5.67
C VAL A 168 3.01 -15.99 -4.40
N GLY A 169 4.33 -16.15 -4.51
CA GLY A 169 5.32 -15.76 -3.52
C GLY A 169 6.00 -14.45 -3.91
N PHE A 170 5.88 -13.44 -3.04
CA PHE A 170 6.53 -12.14 -3.20
C PHE A 170 7.83 -12.05 -2.41
N ALA A 171 8.80 -11.30 -2.91
CA ALA A 171 10.01 -10.99 -2.15
C ALA A 171 9.65 -10.20 -0.89
N SER A 172 10.21 -10.59 0.26
CA SER A 172 10.26 -9.72 1.44
C SER A 172 11.52 -8.87 1.41
N SER A 173 11.58 -7.86 2.27
CA SER A 173 12.76 -7.04 2.56
C SER A 173 13.94 -7.84 3.12
N ARG A 174 13.71 -9.07 3.59
CA ARG A 174 14.76 -9.99 4.08
C ARG A 174 15.39 -10.81 2.96
N ALA A 175 14.70 -10.95 1.83
CA ALA A 175 15.17 -11.73 0.70
C ALA A 175 16.51 -11.21 0.17
N SER A 176 17.40 -12.15 -0.16
CA SER A 176 18.67 -11.83 -0.85
C SER A 176 18.49 -11.48 -2.33
N SER A 177 17.32 -11.78 -2.90
CA SER A 177 16.97 -11.55 -4.29
C SER A 177 15.55 -10.99 -4.42
N GLY A 178 15.35 -10.09 -5.38
CA GLY A 178 14.10 -9.34 -5.52
C GLY A 178 14.14 -8.04 -4.72
N SER A 179 13.23 -7.14 -5.06
CA SER A 179 13.06 -5.84 -4.41
C SER A 179 11.99 -5.97 -3.34
N ARG A 180 12.26 -5.38 -2.17
CA ARG A 180 11.25 -5.21 -1.12
C ARG A 180 9.98 -4.55 -1.67
N PRO A 181 8.81 -4.83 -1.10
CA PRO A 181 7.60 -4.06 -1.36
C PRO A 181 7.85 -2.56 -1.18
N VAL A 182 7.41 -1.76 -2.14
CA VAL A 182 7.60 -0.31 -2.14
C VAL A 182 6.27 0.37 -2.45
N LEU A 183 5.79 1.16 -1.50
CA LEU A 183 4.65 2.05 -1.69
C LEU A 183 5.15 3.48 -1.96
N GLU A 184 4.73 4.05 -3.07
CA GLU A 184 5.01 5.43 -3.46
C GLU A 184 3.70 6.16 -3.77
N TYR A 185 3.61 7.43 -3.40
CA TYR A 185 2.46 8.27 -3.72
C TYR A 185 2.85 9.71 -4.03
N VAL A 186 2.05 10.34 -4.87
CA VAL A 186 2.16 11.74 -5.25
C VAL A 186 1.02 12.50 -4.58
N SER A 187 1.35 13.57 -3.87
CA SER A 187 0.39 14.47 -3.24
C SER A 187 0.51 15.89 -3.77
#